data_AF-A0A257JJ70-F1
#
_entry.id   AF-A0A257JJ70-F1
#
_cell.length_a   1.000
_cell.length_b   1.000
_cell.length_c   1.000
_cell.angle_alpha   90.00
_cell.angle_beta   90.00
_cell.angle_gamma   90.00
#
_symmetry.space_group_name_H-M   'P 1'
#
loop_
_entity.id
_entity.type
_entity.pdbx_description
1 polymer ?
#
loop_
_entity_poly.entity_id
_entity_poly.type
_entity_poly.pdbx_seq_one_letter_code
_entity_poly.pdbx_strand_id
1 'polypeptide(L)' 'MTTAHAPQQLDQAGIAARIPHAGSMCLLQACLGWDAQQIHCQASGHGDASHPLREAQGL' A
#
# COMPACT_ATOMS: atom_id res chain seq x y z
N MET A 1 18.90 3.36 -23.73
CA MET A 1 19.19 2.14 -22.96
C MET A 1 18.44 2.25 -21.64
N THR A 2 17.34 1.53 -21.47
CA THR A 2 16.55 1.55 -20.23
C THR A 2 17.04 0.38 -19.38
N THR A 3 17.81 0.67 -18.34
CA THR A 3 18.21 -0.33 -17.35
C THR A 3 16.94 -0.76 -16.60
N ALA A 4 16.52 -2.01 -16.75
CA ALA A 4 15.46 -2.57 -15.93
C ALA A 4 15.98 -2.69 -14.49
N HIS A 5 15.44 -1.89 -13.57
CA HIS A 5 15.72 -2.02 -12.14
C HIS A 5 15.00 -3.26 -11.61
N ALA A 6 15.64 -4.03 -10.71
CA ALA A 6 14.92 -5.09 -10.02
C ALA A 6 13.75 -4.47 -9.24
N PRO A 7 12.55 -5.06 -9.28
CA PRO A 7 11.38 -4.49 -8.60
C PRO A 7 11.67 -4.39 -7.11
N GLN A 8 11.63 -3.17 -6.59
CA GLN A 8 11.88 -2.90 -5.18
C GLN A 8 10.61 -3.19 -4.36
N GLN A 9 10.76 -3.78 -3.18
CA GLN A 9 9.65 -4.12 -2.30
C GLN A 9 9.68 -3.30 -1.02
N LEU A 10 8.51 -3.01 -0.46
CA LEU A 10 8.36 -2.32 0.83
C LEU A 10 7.27 -2.99 1.66
N ASP A 11 7.49 -3.07 2.97
CA ASP A 11 6.46 -3.41 3.94
C ASP A 11 5.64 -2.17 4.34
N GLN A 12 4.62 -2.36 5.18
CA GLN A 12 3.75 -1.27 5.63
C GLN A 12 4.54 -0.12 6.29
N ALA A 13 5.55 -0.43 7.11
CA ALA A 13 6.36 0.59 7.77
C ALA A 13 7.16 1.41 6.74
N GLY A 14 7.75 0.73 5.76
CA GLY A 14 8.45 1.37 4.64
C GLY A 14 7.52 2.26 3.80
N ILE A 15 6.27 1.85 3.60
CA ILE A 15 5.27 2.66 2.91
C ILE A 15 4.88 3.89 3.75
N ALA A 16 4.53 3.70 5.02
CA ALA A 16 4.09 4.78 5.92
C ALA A 16 5.15 5.87 6.11
N ALA A 17 6.44 5.53 6.01
CA ALA A 17 7.52 6.51 6.05
C ALA A 17 7.60 7.40 4.79
N ARG A 18 6.89 7.07 3.70
CA ARG A 18 6.99 7.72 2.38
C ARG A 18 5.72 8.43 1.92
N ILE A 19 4.59 8.17 2.56
CA ILE A 19 3.30 8.78 2.23
C ILE A 19 2.74 9.50 3.48
N PRO A 20 1.85 10.50 3.32
CA PRO A 20 1.32 11.24 4.47
C PRO A 20 0.32 10.44 5.33
N HIS A 21 -0.11 9.26 4.87
CA HIS A 21 -1.05 8.42 5.62
C HIS A 21 -0.36 7.71 6.78
N ALA A 22 -0.99 7.74 7.95
CA ALA A 22 -0.48 7.13 9.18
C ALA A 22 -1.56 6.37 9.93
N GLY A 23 -1.14 5.49 10.84
CA GLY A 23 -2.06 4.66 11.63
C GLY A 23 -2.97 3.81 10.73
N SER A 24 -4.24 3.71 11.11
CA SER A 24 -5.24 2.93 10.35
C SER A 24 -5.48 3.46 8.94
N MET A 25 -5.19 4.74 8.67
CA MET A 25 -5.34 5.34 7.33
C MET A 25 -4.21 4.94 6.36
N CYS A 26 -3.14 4.30 6.81
CA CYS A 26 -2.16 3.67 5.93
C CYS A 26 -2.71 2.31 5.43
N LEU A 27 -3.55 2.37 4.40
CA LEU A 27 -4.34 1.23 3.92
C LEU A 27 -3.53 0.14 3.18
N LEU A 28 -2.30 0.46 2.76
CA LEU A 28 -1.43 -0.44 2.02
C LEU A 28 -0.56 -1.25 2.98
N GLN A 29 -0.58 -2.59 2.88
CA GLN A 29 0.21 -3.49 3.73
C GLN A 29 1.57 -3.79 3.11
N ALA A 30 1.67 -3.81 1.78
CA ALA A 30 2.90 -4.12 1.08
C ALA A 30 2.95 -3.50 -0.32
N CYS A 31 4.16 -3.17 -0.76
CA CYS A 31 4.50 -2.89 -2.14
C CYS A 31 5.28 -4.10 -2.65
N LEU A 32 4.65 -4.85 -3.54
CA LEU A 32 5.19 -6.10 -4.09
C LEU A 32 6.21 -5.85 -5.20
N GLY A 33 6.25 -4.65 -5.76
CA GLY A 33 7.23 -4.22 -6.75
C GLY A 33 6.93 -2.81 -7.24
N TRP A 34 7.96 -2.02 -7.50
CA TRP A 34 7.83 -0.72 -8.16
C TRP A 34 9.03 -0.40 -9.04
N ASP A 35 8.77 0.42 -10.05
CA ASP A 35 9.75 1.08 -10.91
C ASP A 35 9.31 2.55 -11.17
N ALA A 36 9.94 3.22 -12.12
CA ALA A 36 9.63 4.62 -12.42
C ALA A 36 8.29 4.84 -13.16
N GLN A 37 7.63 3.77 -13.60
CA GLN A 37 6.40 3.80 -14.39
C GLN A 37 5.21 3.21 -13.63
N GLN A 38 5.44 2.22 -12.75
CA GLN A 38 4.39 1.48 -12.08
C GLN A 38 4.76 1.09 -10.65
N ILE A 39 3.72 0.88 -9.86
CA ILE A 39 3.80 0.36 -8.50
C ILE A 39 2.69 -0.66 -8.30
N HIS A 40 3.03 -1.83 -7.76
CA HIS A 40 2.08 -2.87 -7.41
C HIS A 40 2.03 -3.01 -5.88
N CYS A 41 0.89 -2.63 -5.30
CA CYS A 41 0.65 -2.72 -3.87
C CYS A 41 -0.44 -3.73 -3.53
N GLN A 42 -0.40 -4.23 -2.31
CA GLN A 42 -1.44 -5.04 -1.70
C GLN A 42 -2.23 -4.20 -0.67
N ALA A 43 -3.55 -4.36 -0.71
CA ALA A 43 -4.54 -3.81 0.22
C ALA A 43 -5.42 -4.96 0.78
N SER A 44 -5.23 -5.35 2.03
CA SER A 44 -5.95 -6.40 2.76
C SER A 44 -6.44 -5.88 4.12
N GLY A 45 -7.71 -5.50 4.18
CA GLY A 45 -8.26 -4.90 5.42
C GLY A 45 -9.71 -4.47 5.31
N HIS A 46 -10.27 -4.42 4.10
CA HIS A 46 -11.66 -3.99 3.85
C HIS A 46 -12.72 -4.76 4.65
N GLY A 47 -12.45 -6.03 4.99
CA GLY A 47 -13.36 -6.86 5.78
C GLY A 47 -13.36 -6.53 7.28
N ASP A 48 -12.34 -5.83 7.78
CA ASP A 48 -12.22 -5.48 9.20
C ASP A 48 -13.30 -4.47 9.60
N ALA A 49 -14.00 -4.75 10.69
CA ALA A 49 -15.04 -3.87 11.24
C ALA A 49 -14.48 -2.50 11.66
N SER A 50 -13.19 -2.44 11.98
CA SER A 50 -12.47 -1.22 12.36
C SER A 50 -11.79 -0.50 11.19
N HIS A 51 -11.93 -1.00 9.95
CA HIS A 51 -11.31 -0.39 8.78
C HIS A 51 -11.83 1.05 8.61
N PRO A 52 -10.96 2.06 8.46
CA PRO A 52 -11.37 3.46 8.56
C PRO A 52 -12.26 3.93 7.40
N LEU A 53 -12.25 3.20 6.29
CA LEU A 53 -13.15 3.46 5.16
C LEU A 53 -14.43 2.62 5.19
N ARG A 54 -14.63 1.75 6.18
CA ARG A 54 -15.81 0.88 6.22
C ARG A 54 -17.07 1.70 6.44
N GLU A 55 -18.04 1.56 5.54
CA GLU A 55 -19.40 2.06 5.73
C GLU A 55 -20.37 0.93 6.12
N ALA A 56 -21.61 1.29 6.47
CA ALA A 56 -22.62 0.32 6.89
C ALA A 56 -22.94 -0.74 5.82
N GLN A 57 -22.74 -0.40 4.54
CA GLN A 57 -22.94 -1.30 3.40
C GLN A 57 -21.66 -2.03 2.94
N GLY A 58 -20.51 -1.74 3.56
CA GLY A 58 -19.20 -2.24 3.14
C GLY A 58 -18.29 -1.14 2.57
N LEU A 59 -17.26 -1.55 1.82
CA LEU A 59 -16.54 -0.67 0.88
C LEU A 59 -17.23 -0.67 -0.48
#